data_AF-A0A348WHB0-F1
#
_entry.id   AF-A0A348WHB0-F1
#
_cell.length_a   1.000
_cell.length_b   1.000
_cell.length_c   1.000
_cell.angle_alpha   90.00
_cell.angle_beta   90.00
_cell.angle_gamma   90.00
#
_symmetry.space_group_name_H-M   'P 1'
#
loop_
_entity.id
_entity.type
_entity.pdbx_description
1 polymer ?
#
loop_
_entity_poly.entity_id
_entity_poly.type
_entity_poly.pdbx_seq_one_letter_code
_entity_poly.pdbx_strand_id
1 'polypeptide(L)'
;LPHSCDDAWGGDILAAACTHLGATVEPGLLEGVWIAAPYIDGHYDDAAGIEISGGHIALPAGPGLGIVPDEARFGAPVLVV
;
A
#
# COMPACT_ATOMS: atom_id res chain seq x y z
N LEU A 1 -1.73 -10.37 20.75
CA LEU A 1 -1.39 -11.63 20.05
C LEU A 1 -0.67 -11.24 18.77
N PRO A 2 0.28 -12.03 18.27
CA PRO A 2 0.86 -11.79 16.95
C PRO A 2 -0.21 -11.75 15.86
N HIS A 3 -0.09 -10.84 14.90
CA HIS A 3 -0.98 -10.74 13.75
C HIS A 3 -0.30 -10.05 12.56
N SER A 4 -0.85 -10.24 11.38
CA SER A 4 -0.46 -9.50 10.18
C SER A 4 -1.35 -8.26 9.95
N CYS A 5 -0.98 -7.43 8.99
CA CYS A 5 -1.77 -6.28 8.53
C CYS A 5 -1.90 -6.35 7.01
N ASP A 6 -2.79 -7.23 6.54
CA ASP A 6 -2.93 -7.57 5.13
C ASP A 6 -4.26 -7.04 4.56
N ASP A 7 -4.42 -7.15 3.24
CA ASP A 7 -5.72 -7.08 2.58
C ASP A 7 -5.81 -8.17 1.49
N ALA A 8 -6.99 -8.37 0.93
CA ALA A 8 -7.24 -9.43 -0.05
C ALA A 8 -6.48 -9.22 -1.38
N TRP A 9 -6.34 -7.96 -1.83
CA TRP A 9 -5.61 -7.54 -3.04
C TRP A 9 -5.43 -6.01 -3.02
N GLY A 10 -4.99 -5.43 -4.14
CA GLY A 10 -5.07 -3.99 -4.40
C GLY A 10 -3.72 -3.35 -4.73
N GLY A 11 -3.78 -2.22 -5.44
CA GLY A 11 -2.59 -1.42 -5.77
C GLY A 11 -2.17 -0.49 -4.63
N ASP A 12 -1.41 0.55 -4.97
CA ASP A 12 -0.67 1.39 -4.01
C ASP A 12 -1.51 2.00 -2.88
N ILE A 13 -2.75 2.37 -3.16
CA ILE A 13 -3.63 2.98 -2.15
C ILE A 13 -3.85 2.00 -0.98
N LEU A 14 -4.20 0.74 -1.29
CA LEU A 14 -4.45 -0.27 -0.27
C LEU A 14 -3.14 -0.75 0.36
N ALA A 15 -2.11 -0.99 -0.47
CA ALA A 15 -0.79 -1.39 0.01
C ALA A 15 -0.21 -0.37 1.01
N ALA A 16 -0.38 0.93 0.75
CA ALA A 16 0.06 1.98 1.66
C ALA A 16 -0.73 1.95 2.97
N ALA A 17 -2.06 1.76 2.92
CA ALA A 17 -2.88 1.68 4.13
C ALA A 17 -2.46 0.51 5.04
N CYS A 18 -2.26 -0.68 4.47
CA CYS A 18 -1.74 -1.85 5.19
C CYS A 18 -0.36 -1.60 5.79
N THR A 19 0.54 -0.97 5.01
CA THR A 19 1.91 -0.62 5.45
C THR A 19 1.89 0.39 6.61
N HIS A 20 1.04 1.42 6.54
CA HIS A 20 0.86 2.40 7.62
C HIS A 20 0.33 1.74 8.89
N LEU A 21 -0.65 0.85 8.79
CA LEU A 21 -1.16 0.11 9.95
C LEU A 21 -0.06 -0.77 10.56
N GLY A 22 0.63 -1.55 9.73
CA GLY A 22 1.73 -2.42 10.16
C GLY A 22 2.84 -1.67 10.87
N ALA A 23 3.19 -0.46 10.40
CA ALA A 23 4.23 0.37 11.03
C ALA A 23 3.87 0.86 12.44
N THR A 24 2.61 0.74 12.87
CA THR A 24 2.18 1.08 14.24
C THR A 24 2.11 -0.13 15.19
N VAL A 25 2.28 -1.35 14.66
CA VAL A 25 2.26 -2.58 15.46
C VAL A 25 3.60 -2.77 16.15
N GLU A 26 3.59 -3.24 17.40
CA GLU A 26 4.81 -3.58 18.11
C GLU A 26 5.63 -4.64 17.33
N PRO A 27 6.93 -4.43 17.04
CA PRO A 27 7.68 -5.30 16.13
C PRO A 27 7.70 -6.78 16.51
N GLY A 28 7.68 -7.11 17.81
CA GLY A 28 7.60 -8.49 18.28
C GLY A 28 6.22 -9.16 18.11
N LEU A 29 5.22 -8.42 17.64
CA LEU A 29 3.85 -8.89 17.40
C LEU A 29 3.41 -8.74 15.94
N LEU A 30 4.20 -8.08 15.08
CA LEU A 30 3.91 -7.95 13.66
C LEU A 30 4.45 -9.17 12.89
N GLU A 31 3.55 -10.01 12.40
CA GLU A 31 3.91 -11.17 11.56
C GLU A 31 4.23 -10.78 10.10
N GLY A 32 3.89 -9.55 9.72
CA GLY A 32 4.18 -8.99 8.41
C GLY A 32 3.04 -8.15 7.84
N VAL A 33 3.31 -7.55 6.68
CA VAL A 33 2.35 -6.83 5.84
C VAL A 33 2.40 -7.48 4.47
N TRP A 34 1.34 -8.15 4.07
CA TRP A 34 1.19 -8.71 2.73
C TRP A 34 0.59 -7.67 1.79
N ILE A 35 1.19 -7.52 0.62
CA ILE A 35 0.70 -6.65 -0.46
C ILE A 35 0.74 -7.40 -1.80
N ALA A 36 -0.18 -7.05 -2.69
CA ALA A 36 -0.27 -7.66 -4.01
C ALA A 36 0.74 -7.10 -5.03
N ALA A 37 1.57 -6.11 -4.65
CA ALA A 37 2.46 -5.38 -5.57
C ALA A 37 3.30 -6.27 -6.50
N PRO A 38 3.92 -7.40 -6.07
CA PRO A 38 4.68 -8.28 -6.97
C PRO A 38 3.86 -8.95 -8.09
N TYR A 39 2.52 -8.90 -7.98
CA TYR A 39 1.57 -9.51 -8.91
C TYR A 39 0.79 -8.48 -9.75
N ILE A 40 1.08 -7.18 -9.58
CA ILE A 40 0.41 -6.09 -10.28
C ILE A 40 1.41 -5.46 -11.24
N ASP A 41 0.98 -5.24 -12.48
CA ASP A 41 1.78 -4.52 -13.46
C ASP A 41 1.60 -3.00 -13.28
N GLY A 42 2.67 -2.34 -12.82
CA GLY A 42 2.74 -0.91 -12.61
C GLY A 42 2.11 -0.40 -11.31
N HIS A 43 2.19 0.92 -11.14
CA HIS A 43 1.76 1.65 -9.94
C HIS A 43 0.64 2.64 -10.26
N TYR A 44 -0.14 3.04 -9.26
CA TYR A 44 -0.99 4.22 -9.37
C TYR A 44 -0.16 5.50 -9.21
N ASP A 45 0.90 5.44 -8.41
CA ASP A 45 1.89 6.52 -8.27
C ASP A 45 3.26 6.01 -8.72
N ASP A 46 3.69 6.39 -9.93
CA ASP A 46 4.97 5.92 -10.49
C ASP A 46 6.21 6.44 -9.71
N ALA A 47 6.05 7.46 -8.86
CA ALA A 47 7.15 8.05 -8.09
C ALA A 47 7.27 7.49 -6.68
N ALA A 48 6.16 7.10 -6.06
CA ALA A 48 6.10 6.66 -4.66
C ALA A 48 5.35 5.34 -4.44
N GLY A 49 5.13 4.55 -5.50
CA GLY A 49 4.48 3.24 -5.44
C GLY A 49 5.05 2.31 -4.35
N ILE A 50 4.19 1.46 -3.79
CA ILE A 50 4.57 0.59 -2.68
C ILE A 50 5.19 -0.69 -3.23
N GLU A 51 6.45 -0.93 -2.88
CA GLU A 51 7.21 -2.10 -3.34
C GLU A 51 7.77 -2.92 -2.16
N ILE A 52 8.02 -4.21 -2.44
CA ILE A 52 8.78 -5.08 -1.54
C ILE A 52 10.25 -5.07 -1.98
N SER A 53 11.14 -4.60 -1.11
CA SER A 53 12.59 -4.63 -1.29
C SER A 53 13.23 -5.52 -0.22
N GLY A 54 13.88 -6.62 -0.65
CA GLY A 54 14.54 -7.55 0.27
C GLY A 54 13.59 -8.15 1.32
N GLY A 55 12.33 -8.40 0.97
CA GLY A 55 11.30 -8.92 1.88
C GLY A 55 10.74 -7.89 2.86
N HIS A 56 11.05 -6.60 2.71
CA HIS A 56 10.59 -5.51 3.56
C HIS A 56 9.92 -4.42 2.73
N ILE A 57 9.08 -3.61 3.38
CA ILE A 57 8.39 -2.48 2.76
C ILE A 57 8.83 -1.20 3.49
N ALA A 58 9.27 -0.20 2.74
CA ALA A 58 9.58 1.12 3.31
C ALA A 58 8.27 1.90 3.53
N LEU A 59 8.10 2.46 4.72
CA LEU A 59 6.95 3.32 5.00
C LEU A 59 7.05 4.63 4.19
N PRO A 60 6.00 5.07 3.49
CA PRO A 60 5.99 6.37 2.82
C PRO A 60 6.22 7.52 3.79
N ALA A 61 7.11 8.46 3.43
CA ALA A 61 7.46 9.61 4.27
C ALA A 61 6.51 10.82 4.10
N GLY A 62 5.69 10.81 3.04
CA GLY A 62 4.75 11.89 2.75
C GLY A 62 3.53 11.90 3.69
N PRO A 63 2.78 13.01 3.74
CA PRO A 63 1.56 13.10 4.55
C PRO A 63 0.45 12.18 4.01
N GLY A 64 -0.51 11.85 4.89
CA GLY A 64 -1.59 10.92 4.55
C GLY A 64 -1.03 9.52 4.29
N LEU A 65 -1.45 8.89 3.19
CA LEU A 65 -0.87 7.62 2.76
C LEU A 65 0.53 7.78 2.16
N GLY A 66 0.94 8.99 1.78
CA GLY A 66 2.19 9.24 1.06
C GLY A 66 2.16 8.77 -0.40
N ILE A 67 0.97 8.55 -0.97
CA ILE A 67 0.72 8.14 -2.35
C ILE A 67 -0.13 9.23 -3.03
N VAL A 68 0.23 9.58 -4.27
CA VAL A 68 -0.51 10.49 -5.15
C VAL A 68 -0.89 9.72 -6.44
N PRO A 69 -2.06 9.06 -6.48
CA PRO A 69 -2.48 8.29 -7.64
C PRO A 69 -2.65 9.16 -8.89
N ASP A 70 -2.20 8.68 -10.05
CA ASP A 70 -2.56 9.23 -11.35
C ASP A 70 -4.02 8.90 -11.68
N GLU A 71 -4.91 9.82 -11.36
CA GLU A 71 -6.35 9.67 -11.58
C GLU A 71 -6.71 9.41 -13.05
N ALA A 72 -5.89 9.86 -14.01
CA ALA A 72 -6.14 9.62 -15.42
C ALA A 72 -6.13 8.12 -15.77
N ARG A 73 -5.42 7.29 -14.98
CA ARG A 73 -5.39 5.83 -15.14
C ARG A 73 -6.73 5.16 -14.79
N PHE A 74 -7.56 5.80 -13.98
CA PHE A 74 -8.86 5.24 -13.56
C PHE A 74 -10.01 5.62 -14.51
N GLY A 75 -9.81 6.63 -15.37
CA GLY A 75 -10.85 7.16 -16.24
C GLY A 75 -11.85 8.05 -15.51
N ALA A 76 -12.99 8.33 -16.15
CA ALA A 76 -14.01 9.19 -15.57
C ALA A 76 -14.73 8.51 -14.38
N PRO A 77 -15.20 9.27 -13.37
CA PRO A 77 -16.00 8.73 -12.28
C PRO A 77 -17.22 7.96 -12.80
N VAL A 78 -17.44 6.75 -12.27
CA VAL A 78 -18.57 5.89 -12.67
C VAL A 78 -19.92 6.38 -12.12
N LEU A 79 -19.89 7.23 -11.09
CA LEU A 79 -21.07 7.84 -10.47
C LEU A 79 -20.74 9.28 -10.09
N VAL A 80 -21.62 10.20 -10.48
CA VAL A 80 -21.64 11.60 -10.02
C VAL A 80 -22.99 11.80 -9.35
N VAL A 81 -22.97 12.14 -8.06
CA VAL A 81 -24.16 12.31 -7.20
C VAL A 81 -24.51 13.79 -7.09
#